data_AF-A0A2D5UAM5-F1
#
_entry.id   AF-A0A2D5UAM5-F1
#
_cell.length_a   1.000
_cell.length_b   1.000
_cell.length_c   1.000
_cell.angle_alpha   90.00
_cell.angle_beta   90.00
_cell.angle_gamma   90.00
#
_symmetry.space_group_name_H-M   'P 1'
#
loop_
_entity.id
_entity.type
_entity.pdbx_description
1 polymer ?
#
loop_
_entity_poly.entity_id
_entity_poly.type
_entity_poly.pdbx_seq_one_letter_code
_entity_poly.pdbx_strand_id
1 'polypeptide(L)'
;MLGGGELERRRRTLNAAKKSASSKKGPENFEEALERLEEIVEELEGGEAPLEGAVGLYEEGVTLFRYCREQLDSAQKRVEELAGEAEEVLSLRSFEDEDEEEEE
;
A
#
# COMPACT_ATOMS: atom_id res chain seq x y z
N MET A 1 25.91 30.86 26.55
CA MET A 1 25.74 29.40 26.41
C MET A 1 24.28 29.03 26.66
N LEU A 2 23.41 29.26 25.67
CA LEU A 2 22.00 28.85 25.71
C LEU A 2 21.68 28.35 24.30
N GLY A 3 21.43 27.06 24.10
CA GLY A 3 21.17 26.55 22.74
C GLY A 3 20.74 25.09 22.61
N GLY A 4 20.91 24.24 23.63
CA GLY A 4 20.48 22.83 23.56
C GLY A 4 18.98 22.64 23.76
N GLY A 5 18.43 23.18 24.86
CA GLY A 5 17.06 22.90 25.28
C GLY A 5 15.95 23.49 24.39
N GLU A 6 16.24 24.50 23.56
CA GLU A 6 15.26 25.09 22.64
C GLU A 6 15.12 24.28 21.35
N LEU A 7 16.21 23.64 20.91
CA LEU A 7 16.22 22.76 19.74
C LEU A 7 15.46 21.45 20.02
N GLU A 8 15.62 20.86 21.23
CA GLU A 8 14.87 19.67 21.65
C GLU A 8 13.37 19.95 21.75
N ARG A 9 12.99 21.13 22.27
CA ARG A 9 11.59 21.54 22.39
C ARG A 9 10.96 21.71 21.00
N ARG A 10 11.66 22.35 20.06
CA ARG A 10 11.23 22.43 18.66
C ARG A 10 11.09 21.06 18.01
N ARG A 11 12.02 20.13 18.25
CA ARG A 11 11.93 18.75 17.73
C ARG A 11 10.70 18.01 18.26
N ARG A 12 10.37 18.18 19.54
CA ARG A 12 9.16 17.58 20.14
C ARG A 12 7.87 18.19 19.59
N THR A 13 7.82 19.51 19.41
CA THR A 13 6.62 20.16 18.85
C THR A 13 6.42 19.81 17.37
N LEU A 14 7.50 19.63 16.60
CA LEU A 14 7.43 19.16 15.21
C LEU A 14 6.93 17.71 15.11
N ASN A 15 7.41 16.81 15.98
CA ASN A 15 6.92 15.41 16.02
C ASN A 15 5.45 15.32 16.48
N ALA A 16 5.03 16.15 17.42
CA ALA A 16 3.64 16.21 17.86
C ALA A 16 2.69 16.73 16.75
N ALA A 17 3.15 17.69 15.94
CA ALA A 17 2.39 18.19 14.80
C ALA A 17 2.25 17.13 13.68
N LYS A 18 3.30 16.34 13.40
CA LYS A 18 3.23 15.24 12.41
C LYS A 18 2.27 14.13 12.85
N LYS A 19 2.22 13.83 14.15
CA LYS A 19 1.30 12.83 14.74
C LYS A 19 -0.18 13.26 14.75
N SER A 20 -0.45 14.57 14.64
CA SER A 20 -1.81 15.14 14.70
C SER A 20 -2.47 15.35 13.33
N ALA A 21 -1.73 15.24 12.23
CA ALA A 21 -2.25 15.49 10.89
C ALA A 21 -2.81 14.24 10.18
N SER A 22 -2.52 13.04 10.68
CA SER A 22 -3.17 11.80 10.23
C SER A 22 -4.41 11.54 11.09
N SER A 23 -5.45 12.36 10.91
CA SER A 23 -6.71 12.27 11.65
C SER A 23 -7.85 12.01 10.69
N LYS A 24 -8.36 10.77 10.73
CA LYS A 24 -9.71 10.33 10.31
C LYS A 24 -10.06 10.49 8.82
N LYS A 25 -9.34 9.78 7.97
CA LYS A 25 -9.90 9.16 6.75
C LYS A 25 -9.40 7.72 6.74
N GLY A 26 -10.15 6.81 6.10
CA GLY A 26 -9.66 5.44 5.86
C GLY A 26 -8.28 5.46 5.20
N PRO A 27 -7.57 4.32 5.19
CA PRO A 27 -6.16 4.28 4.80
C PRO A 27 -5.94 5.01 3.48
N GLU A 28 -4.99 5.95 3.45
CA GLU A 28 -4.75 6.78 2.26
C GLU A 28 -4.03 5.98 1.17
N ASN A 29 -3.44 4.82 1.52
CA ASN A 29 -2.71 3.92 0.63
C ASN A 29 -2.69 2.46 1.15
N PHE A 30 -2.17 1.53 0.34
CA PHE A 30 -2.12 0.10 0.64
C PHE A 30 -1.29 -0.22 1.89
N GLU A 31 -0.14 0.43 2.05
CA GLU A 31 0.79 0.20 3.15
C GLU A 31 0.16 0.55 4.49
N GLU A 32 -0.53 1.69 4.57
CA GLU A 32 -1.27 2.10 5.78
C GLU A 32 -2.44 1.15 6.10
N ALA A 33 -3.13 0.66 5.07
CA ALA A 33 -4.22 -0.30 5.26
C ALA A 33 -3.71 -1.64 5.82
N LEU A 34 -2.55 -2.08 5.35
CA LEU A 34 -1.91 -3.31 5.79
C LEU A 34 -1.37 -3.16 7.22
N GLU A 35 -0.68 -2.06 7.53
CA GLU A 35 -0.17 -1.77 8.88
C GLU A 35 -1.33 -1.75 9.90
N ARG A 36 -2.44 -1.08 9.58
CA ARG A 36 -3.60 -1.06 10.47
C ARG A 36 -4.25 -2.44 10.63
N LEU A 37 -4.27 -3.25 9.56
CA LEU A 37 -4.79 -4.61 9.64
C LEU A 37 -3.93 -5.50 10.54
N GLU A 38 -2.61 -5.36 10.47
CA GLU A 38 -1.67 -6.07 11.35
C GLU A 38 -1.88 -5.67 12.82
N GLU A 39 -2.01 -4.38 13.12
CA GLU A 39 -2.34 -3.89 14.46
C GLU A 39 -3.64 -4.50 15.01
N ILE A 40 -4.69 -4.54 14.18
CA ILE A 40 -5.99 -5.12 14.58
C ILE A 40 -5.85 -6.61 14.91
N VAL A 41 -5.06 -7.35 14.13
CA VAL A 41 -4.81 -8.77 14.40
C VAL A 41 -4.08 -8.92 15.73
N GLU A 42 -3.04 -8.13 15.99
CA GLU A 42 -2.33 -8.16 17.27
C GLU A 42 -3.26 -7.82 18.46
N GLU A 43 -4.11 -6.79 18.32
CA GLU A 43 -5.09 -6.41 19.35
C GLU A 43 -6.10 -7.54 19.63
N LEU A 44 -6.57 -8.22 18.59
CA LEU A 44 -7.53 -9.34 18.71
C LEU A 44 -6.88 -10.59 19.30
N GLU A 45 -5.65 -10.92 18.92
CA GLU A 45 -4.89 -12.05 19.46
C GLU A 45 -4.50 -11.83 20.92
N GLY A 46 -4.25 -10.58 21.32
CA GLY A 46 -3.98 -10.21 22.71
C GLY A 46 -5.15 -10.48 23.66
N GLY A 47 -6.40 -10.49 23.16
CA GLY A 47 -7.59 -10.84 23.94
C GLY A 47 -7.95 -9.84 25.05
N GLU A 48 -7.33 -8.66 25.07
CA GLU A 48 -7.58 -7.62 26.08
C GLU A 48 -8.83 -6.77 25.76
N ALA A 49 -9.33 -6.85 24.53
CA ALA A 49 -10.50 -6.10 24.10
C ALA A 49 -11.82 -6.71 24.66
N PRO A 50 -12.73 -5.90 25.21
CA PRO A 50 -14.07 -6.36 25.56
C PRO A 50 -14.81 -6.79 24.29
N LEU A 51 -15.79 -7.72 24.42
CA LEU A 51 -16.50 -8.33 23.29
C LEU A 51 -16.99 -7.31 22.23
N GLU A 52 -17.59 -6.21 22.67
CA GLU A 52 -18.11 -5.17 21.77
C GLU A 52 -16.99 -4.47 20.99
N GLY A 53 -15.83 -4.25 21.63
CA GLY A 53 -14.63 -3.72 20.99
C GLY A 53 -14.02 -4.71 20.01
N ALA A 54 -13.96 -6.00 20.37
CA ALA A 54 -13.46 -7.06 19.50
C ALA A 54 -14.30 -7.21 18.21
N VAL A 55 -15.63 -7.06 18.30
CA VAL A 55 -16.50 -7.06 17.13
C VAL A 55 -16.19 -5.87 16.22
N GLY A 56 -16.01 -4.67 16.78
CA GLY A 56 -15.64 -3.48 16.01
C GLY A 56 -14.30 -3.62 15.30
N LEU A 57 -13.27 -4.12 16.01
CA LEU A 57 -11.96 -4.43 15.44
C LEU A 57 -12.07 -5.44 14.28
N TYR A 58 -12.89 -6.48 14.44
CA TYR A 58 -13.12 -7.46 13.38
C TYR A 58 -13.79 -6.84 12.13
N GLU A 59 -14.80 -5.99 12.30
CA GLU A 59 -15.46 -5.29 11.19
C GLU A 59 -14.49 -4.36 10.43
N GLU A 60 -13.66 -3.63 11.17
CA GLU A 60 -12.60 -2.81 10.61
C GLU A 60 -11.59 -3.66 9.83
N GLY A 61 -11.12 -4.76 10.43
CA GLY A 61 -10.18 -5.70 9.81
C GLY A 61 -10.71 -6.31 8.52
N VAL A 62 -11.99 -6.72 8.49
CA VAL A 62 -12.62 -7.24 7.26
C VAL A 62 -12.67 -6.19 6.15
N THR A 63 -12.92 -4.93 6.52
CA THR A 63 -12.95 -3.81 5.57
C THR A 63 -11.56 -3.56 4.97
N LEU A 64 -10.53 -3.52 5.81
CA LEU A 64 -9.14 -3.35 5.38
C LEU A 64 -8.66 -4.52 4.53
N PHE A 65 -8.96 -5.75 4.92
CA PHE A 65 -8.62 -6.95 4.15
C PHE A 65 -9.20 -6.90 2.73
N ARG A 66 -10.48 -6.50 2.59
CA ARG A 66 -11.12 -6.34 1.28
C ARG A 66 -10.42 -5.29 0.43
N TYR A 67 -10.11 -4.14 1.02
CA TYR A 67 -9.38 -3.08 0.34
C TYR A 67 -8.01 -3.56 -0.15
N CYS A 68 -7.21 -4.19 0.71
CA CYS A 68 -5.90 -4.71 0.35
C CYS A 68 -5.99 -5.73 -0.80
N ARG A 69 -6.98 -6.63 -0.74
CA ARG A 69 -7.20 -7.63 -1.79
C ARG A 69 -7.55 -6.97 -3.14
N GLU A 70 -8.46 -6.00 -3.15
CA GLU A 70 -8.85 -5.30 -4.37
C GLU A 70 -7.65 -4.56 -5.01
N GLN A 71 -6.80 -3.95 -4.19
CA GLN A 71 -5.57 -3.30 -4.67
C GLN A 71 -4.60 -4.30 -5.29
N LEU A 72 -4.40 -5.47 -4.67
CA LEU A 72 -3.55 -6.53 -5.22
C LEU A 72 -4.12 -7.11 -6.51
N ASP A 73 -5.42 -7.37 -6.57
CA ASP A 73 -6.09 -7.88 -7.78
C ASP A 73 -5.96 -6.87 -8.95
N SER A 74 -6.09 -5.57 -8.66
CA SER A 74 -5.90 -4.50 -9.64
C SER A 74 -4.44 -4.43 -10.14
N ALA A 75 -3.48 -4.48 -9.21
CA ALA A 75 -2.06 -4.48 -9.55
C ALA A 75 -1.68 -5.70 -10.40
N GLN A 76 -2.16 -6.89 -10.04
CA GLN A 76 -1.92 -8.12 -10.79
C GLN A 76 -2.43 -8.00 -12.23
N LYS A 77 -3.69 -7.56 -12.42
CA LYS A 77 -4.26 -7.36 -13.76
C LYS A 77 -3.42 -6.40 -14.60
N ARG A 78 -2.95 -5.30 -13.98
CA ARG A 78 -2.13 -4.33 -14.70
C ARG A 78 -0.78 -4.92 -15.12
N VAL A 79 -0.18 -5.77 -14.29
CA VAL A 79 1.05 -6.50 -14.64
C VAL A 79 0.81 -7.48 -15.80
N GLU A 80 -0.30 -8.21 -15.77
CA GLU A 80 -0.68 -9.15 -16.84
C GLU A 80 -0.90 -8.43 -18.17
N GLU A 81 -1.61 -7.30 -18.18
CA GLU A 81 -1.80 -6.45 -19.37
C GLU A 81 -0.46 -6.00 -19.95
N LEU A 82 0.42 -5.43 -19.11
CA LEU A 82 1.72 -4.92 -19.54
C LEU A 82 2.64 -6.04 -20.04
N ALA A 83 2.56 -7.23 -19.46
CA ALA A 83 3.31 -8.40 -19.92
C ALA A 83 2.83 -8.86 -21.31
N GLY A 84 1.51 -8.90 -21.53
CA GLY A 84 0.93 -9.24 -22.84
C GLY A 84 1.27 -8.20 -23.92
N GLU A 85 1.19 -6.90 -23.60
CA GLU A 85 1.61 -5.82 -24.49
C GLU A 85 3.09 -5.94 -24.87
N ALA A 86 3.95 -6.27 -23.90
CA ALA A 86 5.38 -6.46 -24.16
C ALA A 86 5.65 -7.66 -25.07
N GLU A 87 4.91 -8.77 -24.91
CA GLU A 87 5.01 -9.94 -25.77
C GLU A 87 4.56 -9.63 -27.21
N GLU A 88 3.45 -8.89 -27.38
CA GLU A 88 2.98 -8.44 -28.70
C GLU A 88 4.01 -7.54 -29.40
N VAL A 89 4.62 -6.59 -28.69
CA VAL A 89 5.64 -5.69 -29.25
C VAL A 89 6.92 -6.45 -29.66
N LEU A 90 7.34 -7.44 -28.88
CA LEU A 90 8.48 -8.29 -29.23
C LEU A 90 8.16 -9.19 -30.43
N SER A 91 6.91 -9.67 -30.52
CA SER A 91 6.43 -10.45 -31.66
C SER A 91 6.43 -9.62 -32.95
N LEU A 92 5.84 -8.41 -32.95
CA LEU A 92 5.80 -7.54 -34.13
C LEU A 92 7.20 -7.19 -34.66
N ARG A 93 8.15 -6.91 -33.76
CA ARG A 93 9.54 -6.63 -34.14
C ARG A 93 10.28 -7.82 -34.76
N SER A 94 9.83 -9.05 -34.51
CA SER A 94 10.45 -10.24 -35.06
C SER A 94 10.01 -10.53 -36.50
N PHE A 95 8.94 -9.89 -36.98
CA PHE A 95 8.41 -10.09 -38.34
C PHE A 95 8.84 -9.00 -39.34
N GLU A 96 9.25 -7.81 -38.88
CA GLU A 96 9.69 -6.72 -39.77
C GLU A 96 11.14 -6.87 -40.26
N ASP A 97 11.91 -7.82 -39.73
CA ASP A 97 13.32 -8.06 -40.08
C ASP A 97 13.53 -9.18 -41.13
N GLU A 98 12.48 -9.88 -41.60
CA GLU A 98 12.59 -11.02 -42.53
C GLU A 98 12.12 -10.73 -43.99
N ASP A 99 11.64 -9.54 -44.31
CA ASP A 99 11.09 -9.19 -45.65
C ASP A 99 12.11 -8.54 -46.62
N GLU A 100 13.43 -8.59 -46.36
CA GLU A 100 14.47 -7.98 -47.24
C GLU A 100 15.35 -8.96 -48.06
N GLU A 101 15.10 -10.27 -48.09
CA GLU A 101 15.90 -11.18 -48.93
C GLU A 101 15.06 -12.11 -49.81
N GLU A 102 14.69 -11.64 -51.01
CA GLU A 102 14.58 -12.47 -52.22
C GLU A 102 14.63 -11.59 -53.50
N GLU A 103 15.83 -11.08 -53.84
CA GLU A 103 16.21 -10.81 -55.23
C GLU A 103 17.22 -11.89 -55.68
N GLU A 104 16.76 -12.89 -56.43
CA GLU A 104 17.51 -13.45 -57.59
C GLU A 104 16.59 -14.17 -58.60
#